data_AF-A0A7J3CUZ4-F1
#
_entry.id   AF-A0A7J3CUZ4-F1
#
_cell.length_a   1.000
_cell.length_b   1.000
_cell.length_c   1.000
_cell.angle_alpha   90.00
_cell.angle_beta   90.00
_cell.angle_gamma   90.00
#
_symmetry.space_group_name_H-M   'P 1'
#
loop_
_entity.id
_entity.type
_entity.pdbx_description
1 polymer ?
#
loop_
_entity_poly.entity_id
_entity_poly.type
_entity_poly.pdbx_seq_one_letter_code
_entity_poly.pdbx_strand_id
1 'polypeptide(L)'
;MGWTTANEKSIPEIEAKLKSIGGDMLKIEYLENCLKNVLPNDTRRFVHIKLADLFSGKGMHSQAAQNLSAAAECAVTYKDKAQLFMSETLMWIKHGDYYKADDSFKKALACSNSKEKEVLMKQLKEYYFEAAEKFEKANKNNSAIKIYEKLGVLPFITQEEKEKINSRLIRLYNRVGKIREAMALEQAAKR
;
A
#
# COMPACT_ATOMS: atom_id res chain seq x y z
N MET A 1 -30.53 0.60 19.56
CA MET A 1 -29.28 1.08 18.93
C MET A 1 -28.09 0.78 19.85
N GLY A 2 -27.66 -0.49 19.99
CA GLY A 2 -26.63 -0.88 20.96
C GLY A 2 -25.52 -1.78 20.40
N TRP A 3 -25.39 -1.84 19.07
CA TRP A 3 -24.44 -2.75 18.43
C TRP A 3 -23.04 -2.15 18.29
N THR A 4 -22.92 -0.82 18.33
CA THR A 4 -21.67 -0.07 18.10
C THR A 4 -21.08 0.55 19.37
N THR A 5 -21.74 0.40 20.52
CA THR A 5 -21.15 0.73 21.83
C THR A 5 -19.97 -0.19 22.13
N ALA A 6 -18.79 0.39 22.37
CA ALA A 6 -17.55 -0.33 22.63
C ALA A 6 -17.23 -0.32 24.13
N ASN A 7 -17.42 -1.46 24.79
CA ASN A 7 -17.09 -1.64 26.21
C ASN A 7 -15.91 -2.63 26.40
N GLU A 8 -15.65 -3.43 25.38
CA GLU A 8 -14.62 -4.45 25.28
C GLU A 8 -13.23 -3.79 25.22
N LYS A 9 -12.28 -4.31 26.01
CA LYS A 9 -10.93 -3.73 26.15
C LYS A 9 -9.80 -4.71 25.82
N SER A 10 -10.13 -5.98 25.56
CA SER A 10 -9.17 -7.00 25.20
C SER A 10 -9.40 -7.52 23.78
N ILE A 11 -8.34 -8.04 23.14
CA ILE A 11 -8.41 -8.60 21.79
C ILE A 11 -9.48 -9.71 21.68
N PRO A 12 -9.56 -10.70 22.59
CA PRO A 12 -10.54 -11.78 22.47
C PRO A 12 -11.99 -11.29 22.52
N GLU A 13 -12.28 -10.31 23.39
CA GLU A 13 -13.62 -9.72 23.49
C GLU A 13 -14.00 -8.95 22.22
N ILE A 14 -13.07 -8.13 21.71
CA ILE A 14 -13.27 -7.37 20.47
C ILE A 14 -13.50 -8.34 19.29
N GLU A 15 -12.74 -9.43 19.20
CA GLU A 15 -12.93 -10.45 18.16
C GLU A 15 -14.29 -11.15 18.26
N ALA A 16 -14.70 -11.55 19.47
CA ALA A 16 -16.00 -12.16 19.68
C ALA A 16 -17.12 -11.20 19.26
N LYS A 17 -16.99 -9.92 19.59
CA LYS A 17 -17.94 -8.89 19.20
C LYS A 17 -17.98 -8.69 17.68
N LEU A 18 -16.84 -8.61 17.01
CA LEU A 18 -16.76 -8.49 15.55
C LEU A 18 -17.46 -9.62 14.80
N LYS A 19 -17.43 -10.85 15.33
CA LYS A 19 -18.13 -12.01 14.76
C LYS A 19 -19.65 -11.88 14.87
N SER A 20 -20.15 -11.22 15.92
CA SER A 20 -21.58 -10.99 16.11
C SER A 20 -22.16 -9.88 15.22
N ILE A 21 -21.31 -8.98 14.71
CA ILE A 21 -21.73 -7.86 13.86
C ILE A 21 -21.77 -8.31 12.40
N GLY A 22 -22.95 -8.29 11.78
CA GLY A 22 -23.15 -8.78 10.41
C GLY A 22 -22.62 -7.88 9.29
N GLY A 23 -22.45 -6.57 9.52
CA GLY A 23 -22.13 -5.60 8.46
C GLY A 23 -20.80 -4.87 8.67
N ASP A 24 -20.02 -4.71 7.60
CA ASP A 24 -18.69 -4.08 7.66
C ASP A 24 -18.73 -2.62 8.12
N MET A 25 -19.77 -1.86 7.76
CA MET A 25 -19.92 -0.48 8.27
C MET A 25 -20.12 -0.45 9.79
N LEU A 26 -20.91 -1.38 10.32
CA LEU A 26 -21.13 -1.49 11.76
C LEU A 26 -19.86 -1.95 12.47
N LYS A 27 -19.05 -2.82 11.85
CA LYS A 27 -17.73 -3.21 12.38
C LYS A 27 -16.76 -2.04 12.40
N ILE A 28 -16.74 -1.23 11.34
CA ILE A 28 -15.92 -0.01 11.27
C ILE A 28 -16.33 0.94 12.40
N GLU A 29 -17.61 1.28 12.51
CA GLU A 29 -18.12 2.19 13.54
C GLU A 29 -17.80 1.68 14.96
N TYR A 30 -18.01 0.37 15.20
CA TYR A 30 -17.65 -0.26 16.47
C TYR A 30 -16.15 -0.14 16.79
N LEU A 31 -15.27 -0.43 15.83
CA LEU A 31 -13.82 -0.35 16.05
C LEU A 31 -13.34 1.10 16.22
N GLU A 32 -13.92 2.05 15.49
CA GLU A 32 -13.67 3.49 15.71
C GLU A 32 -14.10 3.92 17.12
N ASN A 33 -15.21 3.38 17.63
CA ASN A 33 -15.63 3.61 19.00
C ASN A 33 -14.69 2.93 20.02
N CYS A 34 -14.13 1.75 19.73
CA CYS A 34 -13.09 1.14 20.57
C CYS A 34 -11.88 2.07 20.72
N LEU A 35 -11.44 2.73 19.65
CA LEU A 35 -10.29 3.64 19.68
C LEU A 35 -10.51 4.92 20.50
N LYS A 36 -11.77 5.29 20.78
CA LYS A 36 -12.09 6.42 21.69
C LYS A 36 -11.83 6.07 23.16
N ASN A 37 -11.71 4.78 23.49
CA ASN A 37 -11.39 4.31 24.83
C ASN A 37 -9.87 4.20 25.05
N VAL A 38 -9.48 4.18 26.32
CA VAL A 38 -8.08 3.88 26.70
C VAL A 38 -7.83 2.37 26.52
N LEU A 39 -7.16 2.02 25.43
CA LEU A 39 -6.74 0.66 25.12
C LEU A 39 -5.21 0.49 25.29
N PRO A 40 -4.75 -0.69 25.76
CA PRO A 40 -3.34 -1.07 25.68
C PRO A 40 -2.84 -1.05 24.24
N ASN A 41 -1.55 -0.74 24.03
CA ASN A 41 -0.97 -0.59 22.69
C ASN A 41 -1.18 -1.81 21.79
N ASP A 42 -1.07 -3.02 22.32
CA ASP A 42 -1.31 -4.24 21.52
C ASP A 42 -2.75 -4.36 21.05
N THR A 43 -3.72 -3.99 21.89
CA THR A 43 -5.14 -4.00 21.52
C THR A 43 -5.45 -2.87 20.55
N ARG A 44 -4.88 -1.68 20.75
CA ARG A 44 -5.01 -0.55 19.83
C ARG A 44 -4.45 -0.88 18.45
N ARG A 45 -3.26 -1.49 18.39
CA ARG A 45 -2.64 -2.00 17.17
C ARG A 45 -3.57 -2.98 16.45
N PHE A 46 -4.09 -3.95 17.19
CA PHE A 46 -5.04 -4.93 16.66
C PHE A 46 -6.28 -4.26 16.03
N VAL A 47 -6.88 -3.29 16.72
CA VAL A 47 -8.05 -2.54 16.24
C VAL A 47 -7.72 -1.78 14.95
N HIS A 48 -6.59 -1.07 14.88
CA HIS A 48 -6.16 -0.39 13.66
C HIS A 48 -5.91 -1.36 12.49
N ILE A 49 -5.31 -2.52 12.73
CA ILE A 49 -5.13 -3.53 11.67
C ILE A 49 -6.49 -3.99 11.13
N LYS A 50 -7.46 -4.28 12.01
CA LYS A 50 -8.82 -4.68 11.58
C LYS A 50 -9.55 -3.57 10.83
N LEU A 51 -9.39 -2.31 11.24
CA LEU A 51 -9.91 -1.17 10.48
C LEU A 51 -9.26 -1.08 9.09
N ALA A 52 -7.94 -1.27 8.99
CA ALA A 52 -7.25 -1.25 7.72
C ALA A 52 -7.75 -2.35 6.77
N ASP A 53 -7.98 -3.57 7.27
CA ASP A 53 -8.54 -4.68 6.51
C ASP A 53 -9.94 -4.34 5.97
N LEU A 54 -10.82 -3.81 6.82
CA LEU A 54 -12.19 -3.42 6.44
C LEU A 54 -12.19 -2.29 5.42
N PHE A 55 -11.40 -1.23 5.63
CA PHE A 55 -11.29 -0.12 4.68
C PHE A 55 -10.71 -0.58 3.35
N SER A 56 -9.67 -1.43 3.36
CA SER A 56 -9.07 -1.98 2.14
C SER A 56 -10.07 -2.82 1.35
N GLY A 57 -10.88 -3.66 2.01
CA GLY A 57 -11.93 -4.45 1.39
C GLY A 57 -13.00 -3.62 0.68
N LYS A 58 -13.22 -2.37 1.13
CA LYS A 58 -14.16 -1.42 0.51
C LYS A 58 -13.50 -0.48 -0.51
N GLY A 59 -12.21 -0.67 -0.82
CA GLY A 59 -11.46 0.20 -1.73
C GLY A 59 -11.06 1.55 -1.12
N MET A 60 -11.25 1.75 0.19
CA MET A 60 -10.91 2.96 0.92
C MET A 60 -9.42 2.93 1.33
N HIS A 61 -8.54 2.90 0.33
CA HIS A 61 -7.12 2.63 0.54
C HIS A 61 -6.38 3.72 1.33
N SER A 62 -6.80 4.99 1.26
CA SER A 62 -6.18 6.05 2.05
C SER A 62 -6.46 5.90 3.55
N GLN A 63 -7.70 5.56 3.94
CA GLN A 63 -8.06 5.27 5.32
C GLN A 63 -7.38 4.00 5.83
N ALA A 64 -7.25 2.98 4.97
CA ALA A 64 -6.49 1.78 5.30
C ALA A 64 -5.02 2.10 5.60
N ALA A 65 -4.38 2.92 4.76
CA ALA A 65 -3.00 3.36 4.95
C ALA A 65 -2.81 4.13 6.27
N GLN A 66 -3.71 5.07 6.58
CA GLN A 66 -3.68 5.82 7.85
C GLN A 66 -3.77 4.90 9.07
N ASN A 67 -4.64 3.89 9.03
CA ASN A 67 -4.75 2.91 10.11
C ASN A 67 -3.50 2.02 10.20
N LEU A 68 -2.87 1.65 9.09
CA LEU A 68 -1.61 0.91 9.11
C LEU A 68 -0.45 1.74 9.71
N SER A 69 -0.37 3.03 9.42
CA SER A 69 0.58 3.93 10.08
C SER A 69 0.35 3.98 11.59
N ALA A 70 -0.89 4.16 12.03
CA ALA A 70 -1.23 4.17 13.46
C ALA A 70 -0.95 2.82 14.15
N ALA A 71 -1.19 1.70 13.45
CA ALA A 71 -0.81 0.37 13.93
C ALA A 71 0.71 0.23 14.08
N ALA A 72 1.50 0.78 13.15
CA ALA A 72 2.96 0.76 13.20
C ALA A 72 3.48 1.57 14.40
N GLU A 73 2.86 2.71 14.72
CA GLU A 73 3.21 3.50 15.91
C GLU A 73 2.98 2.72 17.22
N CYS A 74 1.97 1.85 17.24
CA CYS A 74 1.67 0.99 18.39
C CYS A 74 2.55 -0.26 18.47
N ALA A 75 3.29 -0.62 17.41
CA ALA A 75 4.08 -1.84 17.37
C ALA A 75 5.36 -1.74 18.21
N VAL A 76 5.70 -2.83 18.90
CA VAL A 76 6.86 -2.90 19.81
C VAL A 76 8.15 -3.20 19.04
N THR A 77 8.09 -4.08 18.03
CA THR A 77 9.29 -4.54 17.32
C THR A 77 9.52 -3.77 16.03
N TYR A 78 10.79 -3.53 15.68
CA TYR A 78 11.16 -2.90 14.41
C TYR A 78 10.70 -3.72 13.19
N LYS A 79 10.74 -5.05 13.29
CA LYS A 79 10.27 -5.95 12.24
C LYS A 79 8.78 -5.78 11.96
N ASP A 80 7.96 -5.73 13.01
CA ASP A 80 6.52 -5.49 12.86
C ASP A 80 6.24 -4.10 12.27
N LYS A 81 6.98 -3.07 12.71
CA LYS A 81 6.89 -1.71 12.14
C LYS A 81 7.21 -1.71 10.65
N ALA A 82 8.30 -2.36 10.24
CA ALA A 82 8.69 -2.45 8.84
C ALA A 82 7.60 -3.10 7.98
N GLN A 83 6.98 -4.19 8.46
CA GLN A 83 5.90 -4.87 7.75
C GLN A 83 4.64 -4.01 7.65
N LEU A 84 4.27 -3.29 8.71
CA LEU A 84 3.12 -2.39 8.71
C LEU A 84 3.34 -1.19 7.79
N PHE A 85 4.52 -0.56 7.81
CA PHE A 85 4.87 0.51 6.87
C PHE A 85 4.97 0.03 5.42
N MET A 86 5.39 -1.22 5.19
CA MET A 86 5.35 -1.82 3.86
C MET A 86 3.90 -2.03 3.38
N SER A 87 3.02 -2.46 4.28
CA SER A 87 1.59 -2.59 3.99
C SER A 87 0.95 -1.22 3.74
N GLU A 88 1.33 -0.19 4.50
CA GLU A 88 0.92 1.20 4.28
C GLU A 88 1.34 1.67 2.88
N THR A 89 2.59 1.39 2.49
CA THR A 89 3.13 1.70 1.16
C THR A 89 2.26 1.11 0.06
N LEU A 90 1.89 -0.17 0.18
CA LEU A 90 0.99 -0.83 -0.77
C LEU A 90 -0.37 -0.13 -0.86
N MET A 91 -0.95 0.28 0.26
CA MET A 91 -2.24 0.99 0.26
C MET A 91 -2.14 2.36 -0.41
N TRP A 92 -1.05 3.11 -0.21
CA TRP A 92 -0.81 4.36 -0.92
C TRP A 92 -0.61 4.17 -2.43
N ILE A 93 0.11 3.11 -2.85
CA ILE A 93 0.25 2.75 -4.28
C ILE A 93 -1.12 2.44 -4.89
N LYS A 94 -1.96 1.66 -4.19
CA LYS A 94 -3.33 1.34 -4.64
C LYS A 94 -4.23 2.57 -4.70
N HIS A 95 -4.05 3.53 -3.80
CA HIS A 95 -4.75 4.80 -3.81
C HIS A 95 -4.26 5.72 -4.96
N GLY A 96 -2.99 5.62 -5.35
CA GLY A 96 -2.35 6.46 -6.36
C GLY A 96 -1.55 7.64 -5.80
N ASP A 97 -1.34 7.70 -4.48
CA ASP A 97 -0.52 8.72 -3.82
C ASP A 97 0.92 8.21 -3.65
N TYR A 98 1.70 8.33 -4.72
CA TYR A 98 3.07 7.81 -4.77
C TYR A 98 4.04 8.58 -3.86
N TYR A 99 3.72 9.83 -3.52
CA TYR A 99 4.54 10.61 -2.60
C TYR A 99 4.46 10.02 -1.18
N LYS A 100 3.24 9.73 -0.70
CA LYS A 100 3.06 9.06 0.59
C LYS A 100 3.54 7.62 0.57
N ALA A 101 3.42 6.93 -0.56
CA ALA A 101 4.00 5.60 -0.72
C ALA A 101 5.52 5.62 -0.50
N ASP A 102 6.24 6.54 -1.14
CA ASP A 102 7.69 6.68 -0.98
C ASP A 102 8.08 7.00 0.47
N ASP A 103 7.34 7.90 1.14
CA ASP A 103 7.61 8.24 2.53
C ASP A 103 7.35 7.07 3.48
N SER A 104 6.27 6.32 3.27
CA SER A 104 5.97 5.10 4.02
C SER A 104 7.04 4.03 3.81
N PHE A 105 7.52 3.90 2.57
CA PHE A 105 8.59 2.96 2.25
C PHE A 105 9.92 3.34 2.92
N LYS A 106 10.27 4.63 2.96
CA LYS A 106 11.44 5.10 3.73
C LYS A 106 11.33 4.73 5.21
N LYS A 107 10.15 4.87 5.82
CA LYS A 107 9.91 4.43 7.20
C LYS A 107 10.10 2.92 7.35
N ALA A 108 9.62 2.13 6.39
CA ALA A 108 9.82 0.67 6.37
C ALA A 108 11.32 0.32 6.32
N LEU A 109 12.08 0.94 5.41
CA LEU A 109 13.52 0.74 5.29
C LEU A 109 14.28 1.18 6.56
N ALA A 110 13.85 2.27 7.21
CA ALA A 110 14.47 2.74 8.46
C ALA A 110 14.30 1.73 9.60
N CYS A 111 13.25 0.91 9.57
CA CYS A 111 13.00 -0.13 10.56
C CYS A 111 13.63 -1.49 10.21
N SER A 112 14.32 -1.61 9.08
CA SER A 112 14.82 -2.89 8.57
C SER A 112 16.34 -2.99 8.54
N ASN A 113 16.86 -4.20 8.71
CA ASN A 113 18.27 -4.50 8.49
C ASN A 113 18.61 -4.67 7.00
N SER A 114 19.89 -4.79 6.64
CA SER A 114 20.32 -4.85 5.24
C SER A 114 19.67 -5.98 4.44
N LYS A 115 19.51 -7.18 5.02
CA LYS A 115 18.87 -8.32 4.34
C LYS A 115 17.37 -8.07 4.11
N GLU A 116 16.70 -7.52 5.11
CA GLU A 116 15.28 -7.17 5.01
C GLU A 116 15.04 -6.04 4.00
N LYS A 117 15.94 -5.06 3.90
CA LYS A 117 15.84 -3.99 2.90
C LYS A 117 15.81 -4.53 1.48
N GLU A 118 16.64 -5.52 1.16
CA GLU A 118 16.62 -6.16 -0.16
C GLU A 118 15.27 -6.83 -0.45
N VAL A 119 14.70 -7.51 0.54
CA VAL A 119 13.36 -8.12 0.44
C VAL A 119 12.28 -7.06 0.24
N LEU A 120 12.30 -5.97 1.02
CA LEU A 120 11.35 -4.87 0.91
C LEU A 120 11.44 -4.16 -0.45
N MET A 121 12.65 -3.95 -0.97
CA MET A 121 12.86 -3.40 -2.31
C MET A 121 12.26 -4.31 -3.39
N LYS A 122 12.47 -5.63 -3.28
CA LYS A 122 11.85 -6.59 -4.21
C LYS A 122 10.32 -6.53 -4.16
N GLN A 123 9.74 -6.52 -2.96
CA GLN A 123 8.29 -6.40 -2.76
C GLN A 123 7.74 -5.09 -3.34
N LEU A 124 8.45 -3.97 -3.15
CA LEU A 124 8.04 -2.69 -3.71
C LEU A 124 7.99 -2.73 -5.25
N LYS A 125 8.99 -3.36 -5.89
CA LYS A 125 9.00 -3.56 -7.34
C LYS A 125 7.77 -4.35 -7.78
N GLU A 126 7.49 -5.47 -7.12
CA GLU A 126 6.34 -6.33 -7.42
C GLU A 126 5.02 -5.54 -7.32
N TYR A 127 4.84 -4.74 -6.27
CA TYR A 127 3.64 -3.91 -6.10
C TYR A 127 3.45 -2.87 -7.20
N TYR A 128 4.52 -2.20 -7.63
CA TYR A 128 4.43 -1.27 -8.74
C TYR A 128 4.15 -1.96 -10.09
N PHE A 129 4.77 -3.11 -10.35
CA PHE A 129 4.50 -3.90 -11.56
C PHE A 129 3.05 -4.37 -11.60
N GLU A 130 2.54 -4.95 -10.52
CA GLU A 130 1.13 -5.36 -10.41
C GLU A 130 0.17 -4.20 -10.60
N ALA A 131 0.46 -3.05 -9.97
CA ALA A 131 -0.35 -1.84 -10.12
C ALA A 131 -0.37 -1.36 -11.59
N ALA A 132 0.79 -1.29 -12.24
CA ALA A 132 0.89 -0.89 -13.64
C ALA A 132 0.14 -1.85 -14.57
N GLU A 133 0.30 -3.16 -14.38
CA GLU A 133 -0.40 -4.19 -15.16
C GLU A 133 -1.91 -4.13 -14.98
N LYS A 134 -2.39 -3.85 -13.77
CA LYS A 134 -3.82 -3.67 -13.51
C LYS A 134 -4.38 -2.49 -14.30
N PHE A 135 -3.65 -1.37 -14.37
CA PHE A 135 -4.07 -0.22 -15.17
C PHE A 135 -3.99 -0.47 -16.67
N GLU A 136 -2.98 -1.20 -17.13
CA GLU A 136 -2.85 -1.61 -18.53
C GLU A 136 -4.02 -2.50 -18.95
N LYS A 137 -4.36 -3.54 -18.16
CA LYS A 137 -5.52 -4.42 -18.39
C LYS A 137 -6.85 -3.66 -18.37
N ALA A 138 -6.94 -2.59 -17.58
CA ALA A 138 -8.11 -1.71 -17.52
C ALA A 138 -8.14 -0.63 -18.62
N ASN A 139 -7.22 -0.68 -19.60
CA ASN A 139 -7.05 0.34 -20.65
C ASN A 139 -6.83 1.78 -20.14
N LYS A 140 -6.41 1.92 -18.88
CA LYS A 140 -6.05 3.21 -18.26
C LYS A 140 -4.59 3.53 -18.57
N ASN A 141 -4.28 3.68 -19.87
CA ASN A 141 -2.91 3.80 -20.38
C ASN A 141 -2.12 4.94 -19.71
N ASN A 142 -2.73 6.10 -19.49
CA ASN A 142 -2.07 7.23 -18.82
C ASN A 142 -1.66 6.92 -17.37
N SER A 143 -2.47 6.14 -16.63
CA SER A 143 -2.14 5.72 -15.27
C SER A 143 -1.02 4.69 -15.28
N ALA A 144 -1.05 3.73 -16.23
CA ALA A 144 0.01 2.74 -16.38
C ALA A 144 1.36 3.39 -16.72
N ILE A 145 1.36 4.38 -17.63
CA ILE A 145 2.55 5.17 -17.98
C ILE A 145 3.18 5.80 -16.74
N LYS A 146 2.40 6.54 -15.94
CA LYS A 146 2.90 7.22 -14.73
C LYS A 146 3.59 6.26 -13.76
N ILE A 147 3.05 5.05 -13.61
CA ILE A 147 3.63 4.04 -12.73
C ILE A 147 4.92 3.48 -13.33
N TYR A 148 4.95 3.17 -14.62
CA TYR A 148 6.16 2.68 -15.28
C TYR A 148 7.28 3.72 -15.29
N GLU A 149 6.97 5.00 -15.49
CA GLU A 149 7.94 6.09 -15.35
C GLU A 149 8.51 6.14 -13.93
N LYS A 150 7.64 6.05 -12.92
CA LYS A 150 8.07 6.01 -11.52
C LYS A 150 8.98 4.83 -11.23
N LEU A 151 8.59 3.64 -11.72
CA LEU A 151 9.34 2.40 -11.58
C LEU A 151 10.73 2.52 -12.20
N GLY A 152 10.83 3.07 -13.41
CA GLY A 152 12.10 3.24 -14.14
C GLY A 152 13.11 4.20 -13.50
N VAL A 153 12.66 5.05 -12.56
CA VAL A 153 13.53 5.98 -11.80
C VAL A 153 14.00 5.36 -10.48
N LEU A 154 13.44 4.22 -10.05
CA LEU A 154 13.87 3.58 -8.81
C LEU A 154 15.30 3.00 -8.95
N PRO A 155 16.18 3.23 -7.97
CA PRO A 155 17.61 2.92 -8.10
C PRO A 155 17.93 1.42 -8.06
N PHE A 156 16.98 0.57 -7.64
CA PHE A 156 17.13 -0.87 -7.47
C PHE A 156 16.45 -1.70 -8.59
N ILE A 157 16.13 -1.05 -9.73
CA ILE A 157 15.70 -1.71 -10.96
C ILE A 157 16.92 -2.25 -11.70
N THR A 158 16.88 -3.52 -12.11
CA THR A 158 17.94 -4.10 -12.93
C THR A 158 17.88 -3.60 -14.38
N GLN A 159 18.98 -3.71 -15.12
CA GLN A 159 19.00 -3.30 -16.53
C GLN A 159 17.95 -4.07 -17.37
N GLU A 160 17.79 -5.38 -17.12
CA GLU A 160 16.78 -6.21 -17.78
C GLU A 160 15.33 -5.75 -17.44
N GLU A 161 15.07 -5.41 -16.19
CA GLU A 161 13.78 -4.86 -15.76
C GLU A 161 13.53 -3.49 -16.41
N LYS A 162 14.56 -2.66 -16.53
CA LYS A 162 14.49 -1.35 -17.19
C LYS A 162 14.15 -1.47 -18.67
N GLU A 163 14.75 -2.43 -19.37
CA GLU A 163 14.41 -2.73 -20.76
C GLU A 163 12.95 -3.19 -20.90
N LYS A 164 12.48 -4.06 -20.00
CA LYS A 164 11.07 -4.48 -19.94
C LYS A 164 10.14 -3.28 -19.72
N ILE A 165 10.47 -2.38 -18.78
CA ILE A 165 9.71 -1.16 -18.51
C ILE A 165 9.67 -0.26 -19.74
N ASN A 166 10.82 0.01 -20.37
CA ASN A 166 10.93 0.85 -21.56
C ASN A 166 10.11 0.28 -22.72
N SER A 167 10.16 -1.03 -22.95
CA SER A 167 9.37 -1.70 -23.98
C SER A 167 7.86 -1.57 -23.77
N ARG A 168 7.40 -1.54 -22.51
CA ARG A 168 5.99 -1.32 -22.16
C ARG A 168 5.63 0.16 -22.30
N LEU A 169 6.49 1.06 -21.86
CA LEU A 169 6.31 2.51 -22.03
C LEU A 169 6.18 2.92 -23.49
N ILE A 170 7.05 2.44 -24.39
CA ILE A 170 6.97 2.73 -25.83
C ILE A 170 5.61 2.31 -26.39
N ARG A 171 5.16 1.08 -26.08
CA ARG A 171 3.83 0.59 -26.50
C ARG A 171 2.70 1.45 -25.97
N LEU A 172 2.75 1.84 -24.70
CA LEU A 172 1.73 2.68 -24.08
C LEU A 172 1.74 4.10 -24.67
N TYR A 173 2.91 4.69 -24.91
CA TYR A 173 3.05 6.00 -25.52
C TYR A 173 2.49 6.05 -26.93
N ASN A 174 2.76 5.04 -27.74
CA ASN A 174 2.17 4.90 -29.07
C ASN A 174 0.63 4.81 -28.99
N ARG A 175 0.07 4.10 -28.01
CA ARG A 175 -1.39 4.01 -27.81
C ARG A 175 -2.03 5.34 -27.40
N VAL A 176 -1.33 6.21 -26.68
CA VAL A 176 -1.85 7.52 -26.24
C VAL A 176 -1.43 8.69 -27.14
N GLY A 177 -0.76 8.42 -28.27
CA GLY A 177 -0.32 9.44 -29.23
C GLY A 177 0.92 10.24 -28.79
N LYS A 178 1.65 9.79 -27.78
CA LYS A 178 2.91 10.39 -27.29
C LYS A 178 4.12 9.92 -28.10
N ILE A 179 4.09 10.18 -29.40
CA ILE A 179 5.05 9.60 -30.37
C ILE A 179 6.48 10.11 -30.10
N ARG A 180 6.64 11.37 -29.67
CA ARG A 180 7.97 11.94 -29.39
C ARG A 180 8.66 11.23 -28.23
N GLU A 181 7.92 10.94 -27.18
CA GLU A 181 8.40 10.23 -25.99
C GLU A 181 8.73 8.77 -26.32
N ALA A 182 7.91 8.11 -27.15
CA ALA A 182 8.20 6.78 -27.67
C ALA A 182 9.52 6.76 -28.47
N MET A 183 9.69 7.67 -29.44
CA MET A 183 10.91 7.75 -30.25
C MET A 183 12.15 8.05 -29.40
N ALA A 184 12.04 8.94 -28.40
CA ALA A 184 13.15 9.26 -27.50
C ALA A 184 13.61 8.02 -26.71
N LEU A 185 12.66 7.21 -26.19
CA LEU A 185 12.99 5.96 -25.51
C LEU A 185 13.61 4.92 -26.46
N GLU A 186 13.09 4.80 -27.69
CA GLU A 186 13.66 3.90 -28.69
C GLU A 186 15.09 4.27 -29.08
N GLN A 187 15.38 5.56 -29.22
CA GLN A 187 16.74 6.05 -29.50
C GLN A 187 17.68 5.80 -28.32
N ALA A 188 17.20 6.00 -27.09
CA ALA A 188 17.96 5.73 -25.88
C ALA A 188 18.26 4.23 -25.68
N ALA A 189 17.38 3.34 -26.14
CA ALA A 189 17.57 1.89 -26.05
C ALA A 189 18.52 1.31 -27.13
N LYS A 190 18.81 2.07 -28.20
CA LYS A 190 19.72 1.67 -29.28
C LYS A 190 21.17 2.11 -29.06
N ARG A 191 21.42 2.94 -28.04
CA ARG A 191 22.75 3.41 -27.64
C ARG A 191 23.31 2.53 -26.54
#